data_AF-A0A4V1UD00-F1
#
_entry.id   AF-A0A4V1UD00-F1
#
_cell.length_a   1.000
_cell.length_b   1.000
_cell.length_c   1.000
_cell.angle_alpha   90.00
_cell.angle_beta   90.00
_cell.angle_gamma   90.00
#
_symmetry.space_group_name_H-M   'P 1'
#
loop_
_entity.id
_entity.type
_entity.pdbx_description
1 polymer ?
#
loop_
_entity_poly.entity_id
_entity_poly.type
_entity_poly.pdbx_seq_one_letter_code
_entity_poly.pdbx_strand_id
1 'polypeptide(L)'
;MNSLSPVYLSALAAQLGSLSAFLGGFAATFLGTLLALGGRGRTVSLAIGFAAASSAAFIVCVMASTALISVLHPQAPPAVQAAATGGVRVLLTLSFVTGLYALLAGLSLSGWARSKGAGWT
;
A
#
# COMPACT_ATOMS: atom_id res chain seq x y z
N MET A 1 22.04 -3.62 -17.47
CA MET A 1 21.34 -3.71 -16.17
C MET A 1 21.53 -5.13 -15.66
N ASN A 2 22.23 -5.32 -14.55
CA ASN A 2 22.53 -6.66 -14.03
C ASN A 2 21.23 -7.41 -13.69
N SER A 3 21.09 -8.64 -14.17
CA SER A 3 19.97 -9.52 -13.81
C SER A 3 20.08 -9.90 -12.34
N LEU A 4 19.20 -9.34 -11.50
CA LEU A 4 19.11 -9.68 -10.09
C LEU A 4 18.68 -11.14 -9.93
N SER A 5 19.19 -11.82 -8.89
CA SER A 5 18.83 -13.22 -8.65
C SER A 5 17.33 -13.36 -8.31
N PRO A 6 16.65 -14.41 -8.79
CA PRO A 6 15.25 -14.67 -8.46
C PRO A 6 14.98 -14.73 -6.95
N VAL A 7 15.92 -15.31 -6.20
CA VAL A 7 15.88 -15.41 -4.72
C VAL A 7 15.89 -14.03 -4.07
N TYR A 8 16.71 -13.10 -4.57
CA TYR A 8 16.72 -11.74 -4.05
C TYR A 8 15.41 -11.00 -4.34
N LEU A 9 14.87 -11.16 -5.54
CA LEU A 9 13.60 -10.55 -5.93
C LEU A 9 12.41 -11.08 -5.13
N SER A 10 12.36 -12.39 -4.86
CA SER A 10 11.30 -12.97 -4.03
C SER A 10 11.39 -12.52 -2.58
N ALA A 11 12.60 -12.39 -2.02
CA ALA A 11 12.80 -11.86 -0.67
C ALA A 11 12.33 -10.40 -0.56
N LEU A 12 12.68 -9.54 -1.52
CA LEU A 12 12.19 -8.16 -1.58
C LEU A 12 10.66 -8.10 -1.70
N ALA A 13 10.09 -8.93 -2.56
CA ALA A 13 8.64 -9.02 -2.72
C ALA A 13 7.97 -9.39 -1.40
N ALA A 14 8.51 -10.37 -0.66
CA ALA A 14 7.96 -10.81 0.62
C ALA A 14 8.02 -9.72 1.69
N GLN A 15 9.11 -8.96 1.77
CA GLN A 15 9.25 -7.84 2.71
C GLN A 15 8.27 -6.71 2.38
N LEU A 16 8.19 -6.30 1.11
CA LEU A 16 7.25 -5.27 0.68
C LEU A 16 5.79 -5.72 0.85
N GLY A 17 5.50 -7.00 0.60
CA GLY A 17 4.19 -7.59 0.85
C GLY A 17 3.82 -7.52 2.34
N SER A 18 4.73 -7.92 3.22
CA SER A 18 4.51 -7.89 4.68
C SER A 18 4.30 -6.48 5.20
N LEU A 19 5.14 -5.52 4.77
CA LEU A 19 4.98 -4.11 5.13
C LEU A 19 3.65 -3.55 4.61
N SER A 20 3.26 -3.90 3.38
CA SER A 20 2.00 -3.47 2.80
C SER A 20 0.80 -4.04 3.53
N ALA A 21 0.84 -5.32 3.95
CA ALA A 21 -0.23 -5.93 4.72
C ALA A 21 -0.42 -5.21 6.06
N PHE A 22 0.68 -4.91 6.76
CA PHE A 22 0.65 -4.15 8.01
C PHE A 22 0.11 -2.72 7.82
N LEU A 23 0.68 -1.98 6.88
CA LEU A 23 0.27 -0.59 6.60
C LEU A 23 -1.16 -0.51 6.04
N GLY A 24 -1.58 -1.48 5.23
CA GLY A 24 -2.94 -1.58 4.71
C GLY A 24 -3.98 -1.82 5.80
N GLY A 25 -3.64 -2.67 6.79
CA GLY A 25 -4.46 -2.85 8.00
C GLY A 25 -4.55 -1.57 8.83
N PHE A 26 -3.41 -0.91 9.07
CA PHE A 26 -3.38 0.39 9.75
C PHE A 26 -4.24 1.45 9.02
N ALA A 27 -4.12 1.54 7.69
CA ALA A 27 -4.89 2.47 6.86
C ALA A 27 -6.40 2.20 6.95
N ALA A 28 -6.82 0.92 6.98
CA ALA A 28 -8.21 0.54 7.15
C ALA A 28 -8.76 0.93 8.53
N THR A 29 -7.99 0.71 9.60
CA THR A 29 -8.38 1.13 10.95
C THR A 29 -8.44 2.65 11.07
N PHE A 30 -7.48 3.36 10.47
CA PHE A 30 -7.48 4.82 10.41
C PHE A 30 -8.71 5.37 9.69
N LEU A 31 -9.07 4.79 8.53
CA LEU A 31 -10.31 5.09 7.82
C LEU A 31 -11.54 4.87 8.72
N GLY A 32 -11.64 3.71 9.36
CA GLY A 32 -12.75 3.40 10.26
C GLY A 32 -12.87 4.40 11.42
N THR A 33 -11.73 4.83 11.96
CA THR A 33 -11.68 5.85 13.03
C THR A 33 -12.17 7.21 12.54
N LEU A 34 -11.74 7.64 11.35
CA LEU A 34 -12.22 8.90 10.75
C LEU A 34 -13.73 8.89 10.49
N LEU A 35 -14.26 7.76 10.03
CA LEU A 35 -15.70 7.59 9.81
C LEU A 35 -16.48 7.58 11.12
N ALA A 36 -15.98 6.88 12.15
CA ALA A 36 -16.61 6.82 13.46
C ALA A 36 -16.65 8.19 14.17
N LEU A 37 -15.61 9.02 13.98
CA LEU A 37 -15.56 10.37 14.55
C LEU A 37 -16.57 11.34 13.90
N GLY A 38 -17.13 11.01 12.73
CA GLY A 38 -18.19 11.81 12.09
C GLY A 38 -17.80 13.25 11.76
N GLY A 39 -16.50 13.55 11.65
CA GLY A 39 -16.00 14.91 11.43
C GLY A 39 -16.52 15.51 10.13
N ARG A 40 -17.01 16.76 10.19
CA ARG A 40 -17.51 17.51 9.03
C ARG A 40 -16.46 18.48 8.52
N GLY A 41 -16.22 18.48 7.21
CA GLY A 41 -15.32 19.41 6.55
C GLY A 41 -14.58 18.79 5.36
N ARG A 42 -14.14 19.65 4.44
CA ARG A 42 -13.42 19.23 3.22
C ARG A 42 -12.13 18.47 3.54
N THR A 43 -11.40 18.89 4.58
CA THR A 43 -10.15 18.24 5.01
C THR A 43 -10.37 16.83 5.54
N VAL A 44 -11.42 16.63 6.34
CA VAL A 44 -11.79 15.31 6.87
C VAL A 44 -12.24 14.38 5.75
N SER A 45 -13.05 14.86 4.82
CA SER A 45 -13.49 14.09 3.65
C SER A 45 -12.31 13.67 2.76
N LEU A 46 -11.35 14.56 2.52
CA LEU A 46 -10.11 14.21 1.81
C LEU A 46 -9.27 13.19 2.58
N ALA A 47 -9.13 13.33 3.90
CA ALA A 47 -8.39 12.37 4.72
C ALA A 47 -9.01 10.96 4.66
N ILE A 48 -10.35 10.86 4.68
CA ILE A 48 -11.09 9.61 4.46
C ILE A 48 -10.76 9.03 3.08
N GLY A 49 -10.83 9.84 2.02
CA GLY A 49 -10.51 9.41 0.66
C GLY A 49 -9.07 8.88 0.52
N PHE A 50 -8.10 9.58 1.12
CA PHE A 50 -6.70 9.16 1.14
C PHE A 50 -6.47 7.87 1.95
N ALA A 51 -7.14 7.71 3.10
CA ALA A 51 -7.05 6.49 3.89
C ALA A 51 -7.63 5.28 3.12
N ALA A 52 -8.77 5.44 2.45
CA ALA A 52 -9.37 4.41 1.60
C ALA A 52 -8.48 4.05 0.40
N ALA A 53 -7.98 5.06 -0.32
CA ALA A 53 -7.09 4.86 -1.45
C ALA A 53 -5.78 4.16 -1.03
N SER A 54 -5.23 4.54 0.12
CA SER A 54 -4.04 3.92 0.70
C SER A 54 -4.26 2.43 1.00
N SER A 55 -5.36 2.10 1.71
CA SER A 55 -5.69 0.72 2.05
C SER A 55 -5.89 -0.14 0.79
N ALA A 56 -6.62 0.36 -0.21
CA ALA A 56 -6.81 -0.32 -1.48
C ALA A 56 -5.48 -0.55 -2.22
N ALA A 57 -4.63 0.46 -2.29
CA ALA A 57 -3.32 0.35 -2.93
C ALA A 57 -2.42 -0.68 -2.23
N PHE A 58 -2.41 -0.73 -0.90
CA PHE A 58 -1.66 -1.74 -0.17
C PHE A 58 -2.19 -3.16 -0.37
N ILE A 59 -3.51 -3.35 -0.48
CA ILE A 59 -4.10 -4.65 -0.85
C ILE A 59 -3.59 -5.10 -2.23
N VAL A 60 -3.59 -4.21 -3.22
CA VAL A 60 -3.04 -4.50 -4.56
C VAL A 60 -1.55 -4.84 -4.47
N CYS A 61 -0.77 -4.14 -3.64
CA CYS A 61 0.64 -4.43 -3.45
C CYS A 61 0.88 -5.82 -2.83
N VAL A 62 0.06 -6.24 -1.86
CA VAL A 62 0.11 -7.59 -1.29
C VAL A 62 -0.17 -8.64 -2.36
N MET A 63 -1.20 -8.45 -3.18
CA MET A 63 -1.53 -9.37 -4.29
C MET A 63 -0.40 -9.44 -5.32
N ALA A 64 0.18 -8.30 -5.71
CA ALA A 64 1.33 -8.26 -6.61
C ALA A 64 2.56 -8.95 -6.01
N SER A 65 2.78 -8.81 -4.71
CA SER A 65 3.84 -9.50 -3.98
C SER A 65 3.65 -11.01 -4.01
N THR A 66 2.46 -11.50 -3.66
CA THR A 66 2.14 -12.93 -3.70
C THR A 66 2.30 -13.51 -5.11
N ALA A 67 1.84 -12.79 -6.13
CA ALA A 67 2.00 -13.19 -7.53
C ALA A 67 3.47 -13.23 -7.97
N LEU A 68 4.29 -12.25 -7.54
CA LEU A 68 5.71 -12.24 -7.88
C LEU A 68 6.47 -13.38 -7.20
N ILE A 69 6.14 -13.67 -5.93
CA ILE A 69 6.74 -14.78 -5.18
C ILE A 69 6.38 -16.12 -5.82
N SER A 70 5.12 -16.30 -6.24
CA SER A 70 4.68 -17.57 -6.85
C SER A 70 5.36 -17.82 -8.20
N VAL A 71 5.52 -16.79 -9.03
CA VAL A 71 6.22 -16.89 -10.33
C VAL A 71 7.71 -17.19 -10.15
N LEU A 72 8.34 -16.61 -9.12
CA LEU A 72 9.77 -16.80 -8.85
C LEU A 72 10.09 -18.08 -8.05
N HIS A 73 9.09 -18.87 -7.68
CA HIS A 73 9.30 -20.07 -6.89
C HIS A 73 9.96 -21.18 -7.72
N PRO A 74 11.00 -21.87 -7.22
CA PRO A 74 11.74 -22.89 -7.99
C PRO A 74 10.88 -24.08 -8.42
N GLN A 75 9.80 -24.37 -7.69
CA GLN A 75 8.85 -25.44 -8.02
C GLN A 75 7.59 -24.93 -8.75
N ALA A 76 7.58 -23.70 -9.25
CA ALA A 76 6.44 -23.18 -9.99
C ALA A 76 6.23 -23.97 -11.31
N PRO A 77 4.98 -24.24 -11.73
CA PRO A 77 4.72 -24.88 -13.01
C PRO A 77 5.31 -24.09 -14.19
N PRO A 78 5.74 -24.74 -15.29
CA PRO A 78 6.37 -24.07 -16.43
C PRO A 78 5.52 -22.94 -17.03
N ALA A 79 4.19 -23.14 -17.07
CA ALA A 79 3.24 -22.13 -17.55
C ALA A 79 3.22 -20.86 -16.69
N VAL A 80 3.53 -20.97 -15.39
CA VAL A 80 3.59 -19.84 -14.45
C VAL A 80 4.96 -19.17 -14.50
N GLN A 81 6.04 -19.94 -14.65
CA GLN A 81 7.40 -19.39 -14.78
C GLN A 81 7.60 -18.60 -16.08
N ALA A 82 6.88 -18.95 -17.14
CA ALA A 82 6.91 -18.22 -18.41
C ALA A 82 6.22 -16.85 -18.35
N ALA A 83 5.50 -16.54 -17.25
CA ALA A 83 4.81 -15.26 -17.11
C ALA A 83 5.79 -14.08 -17.02
N ALA A 84 5.46 -12.98 -17.71
CA ALA A 84 6.27 -11.78 -17.69
C ALA A 84 6.31 -11.14 -16.28
N THR A 85 7.45 -11.22 -15.60
CA THR A 85 7.63 -10.65 -14.24
C THR A 85 7.72 -9.13 -14.24
N GLY A 86 8.01 -8.49 -15.38
CA GLY A 86 8.18 -7.04 -15.49
C GLY A 86 6.93 -6.26 -15.08
N GLY A 87 5.75 -6.66 -15.57
CA GLY A 87 4.49 -5.99 -15.26
C GLY A 87 4.12 -6.10 -13.78
N VAL A 88 4.30 -7.28 -13.18
CA VAL A 88 4.02 -7.51 -11.76
C VAL A 88 4.93 -6.67 -10.86
N ARG A 89 6.21 -6.52 -11.24
CA ARG A 89 7.16 -5.67 -10.51
C ARG A 89 6.77 -4.20 -10.55
N VAL A 90 6.39 -3.69 -11.72
CA VAL A 90 5.91 -2.30 -11.86
C VAL A 90 4.65 -2.09 -11.03
N LEU A 91 3.70 -3.02 -11.08
CA LEU A 91 2.47 -2.95 -10.29
C LEU A 91 2.77 -2.93 -8.78
N LEU A 92 3.67 -3.79 -8.31
CA LEU A 92 4.11 -3.84 -6.91
C LEU A 92 4.72 -2.50 -6.47
N THR A 93 5.65 -1.94 -7.25
CA THR A 93 6.28 -0.66 -6.89
C THR A 93 5.29 0.51 -6.91
N LEU A 94 4.46 0.61 -7.96
CA LEU A 94 3.50 1.71 -8.08
C LEU A 94 2.43 1.66 -6.99
N SER A 95 1.89 0.47 -6.71
CA SER A 95 0.90 0.29 -5.65
C SER A 95 1.48 0.60 -4.27
N PHE A 96 2.71 0.16 -3.98
CA PHE A 96 3.39 0.49 -2.72
C PHE A 96 3.58 2.00 -2.56
N VAL A 97 4.15 2.67 -3.57
CA VAL A 97 4.45 4.11 -3.52
C VAL A 97 3.17 4.93 -3.41
N THR A 98 2.15 4.58 -4.19
CA THR A 98 0.84 5.26 -4.15
C THR A 98 0.18 5.07 -2.78
N GLY A 99 0.21 3.84 -2.25
CA GLY A 99 -0.34 3.53 -0.92
C GLY A 99 0.36 4.33 0.19
N LEU A 100 1.68 4.43 0.13
CA LEU A 100 2.49 5.18 1.09
C LEU A 100 2.18 6.68 1.05
N TYR A 101 2.21 7.30 -0.13
CA TYR A 101 1.93 8.74 -0.26
C TYR A 101 0.49 9.08 0.10
N ALA A 102 -0.47 8.24 -0.28
CA ALA A 102 -1.86 8.42 0.13
C ALA A 102 -1.99 8.34 1.67
N LEU A 103 -1.32 7.39 2.33
CA LEU A 103 -1.35 7.28 3.79
C LEU A 103 -0.81 8.55 4.46
N LEU A 104 0.37 9.01 4.02
CA LEU A 104 1.01 10.20 4.54
C LEU A 104 0.13 11.44 4.35
N ALA A 105 -0.46 11.63 3.16
CA ALA A 105 -1.38 12.72 2.89
C ALA A 105 -2.61 12.68 3.83
N GLY A 106 -3.20 11.50 4.04
CA GLY A 106 -4.32 11.30 4.96
C GLY A 106 -3.97 11.65 6.40
N LEU A 107 -2.82 11.20 6.89
CA LEU A 107 -2.32 11.50 8.24
C LEU A 107 -2.03 13.00 8.42
N SER A 108 -1.36 13.63 7.46
CA SER A 108 -1.07 15.07 7.50
C SER A 108 -2.34 15.91 7.53
N LEU A 109 -3.34 15.58 6.71
CA LEU A 109 -4.63 16.29 6.68
C LEU A 109 -5.41 16.11 7.97
N SER A 110 -5.40 14.90 8.55
CA SER A 110 -6.03 14.63 9.85
C SER A 110 -5.37 15.41 10.99
N GLY A 111 -4.03 15.44 11.03
CA GLY A 111 -3.28 16.24 12.00
C GLY A 111 -3.56 17.74 11.88
N TRP A 112 -3.62 18.26 10.65
CA TRP A 112 -3.95 19.66 10.41
C TRP A 112 -5.38 20.02 10.82
N ALA A 113 -6.36 19.17 10.50
CA ALA A 113 -7.76 19.38 10.90
C ALA A 113 -7.90 19.45 12.43
N ARG A 114 -7.17 18.59 13.16
CA ARG A 114 -7.17 18.58 14.63
C ARG A 114 -6.46 19.80 15.23
N SER A 115 -5.34 20.22 14.64
CA SER A 115 -4.59 21.42 15.08
C SER A 115 -5.44 22.69 14.99
N LYS A 116 -6.21 22.87 13.91
CA LYS A 116 -7.16 23.99 13.80
C LYS A 116 -8.30 23.92 14.81
N GLY A 117 -8.82 22.72 15.08
CA GLY A 117 -9.90 22.52 16.06
C GLY A 117 -9.49 22.77 17.52
N ALA A 118 -8.19 22.67 17.82
CA ALA A 118 -7.66 22.90 19.17
C ALA A 118 -7.36 24.38 19.50
N GLY A 119 -7.56 25.31 18.55
CA GLY A 119 -7.35 26.74 18.77
C GLY A 119 -5.88 27.19 18.79
N TRP A 120 -4.96 26.42 18.20
CA TRP A 120 -3.53 26.78 18.12
C TRP A 120 -3.15 27.66 16.91
N THR A 121 -4.12 28.36 16.33
CA THR A 121 -3.98 29.43 15.34
C THR A 121 -5.18 30.34 15.42
#